data_AF-A0A917HEH0-F1
#
_entry.id   AF-A0A917HEH0-F1
#
_cell.length_a   1.000
_cell.length_b   1.000
_cell.length_c   1.000
_cell.angle_alpha   90.00
_cell.angle_beta   90.00
_cell.angle_gamma   90.00
#
_symmetry.space_group_name_H-M   'P 1'
#
loop_
_entity.id
_entity.type
_entity.pdbx_description
1 polymer ?
#
loop_
_entity_poly.entity_id
_entity_poly.type
_entity_poly.pdbx_seq_one_letter_code
_entity_poly.pdbx_strand_id
1 'polypeptide(L)'
;MLPLTYLALAILTGVLIFVRLRWSRLSQKTRNVLIFCAAAALILYALLFVTRWNTSSDHLNAAIYWAAIAGYEFFLLLFTLLRPRWLTTIIAIVLIVPILSASPFLPLAELFNPAPHTVVSIGPDFTSDRVAWGTGTAPTSGFDLVIYSHPSWTRFLRRRRQAAHYFSGQCDSSRAYATLEPDGKHVLMSCPAAPNQQPDAARSLVVKLY
;
A
#
# COMPACT_ATOMS: atom_id res chain seq x y z
N MET A 1 -2.80 -7.12 -16.50
CA MET A 1 -2.85 -6.71 -15.08
C MET A 1 -4.14 -5.99 -14.74
N LEU A 2 -4.45 -4.87 -15.40
CA LEU A 2 -5.76 -4.19 -15.36
C LEU A 2 -7.00 -5.13 -15.46
N PRO A 3 -7.06 -6.16 -16.33
CA PRO A 3 -8.26 -7.00 -16.43
C PRO A 3 -8.57 -7.81 -15.15
N LEU A 4 -7.57 -8.29 -14.42
CA LEU A 4 -7.80 -9.03 -13.17
C LEU A 4 -8.24 -8.11 -12.04
N THR A 5 -7.73 -6.88 -12.01
CA THR A 5 -8.13 -5.88 -11.01
C THR A 5 -9.56 -5.41 -11.22
N TYR A 6 -9.94 -5.15 -12.47
CA TYR A 6 -11.33 -4.87 -12.82
C TYR A 6 -12.25 -6.08 -12.58
N LEU A 7 -11.79 -7.31 -12.83
CA LEU A 7 -12.56 -8.51 -12.54
C LEU A 7 -12.85 -8.65 -11.04
N ALA A 8 -11.84 -8.50 -10.19
CA ALA A 8 -12.01 -8.59 -8.74
C ALA A 8 -12.95 -7.50 -8.20
N LEU A 9 -12.83 -6.26 -8.71
CA LEU A 9 -13.76 -5.17 -8.40
C LEU A 9 -15.18 -5.47 -8.88
N ALA A 10 -15.35 -6.01 -10.08
CA ALA A 10 -16.65 -6.39 -10.60
C ALA A 10 -17.30 -7.49 -9.75
N ILE A 11 -16.53 -8.50 -9.34
CA ILE A 11 -16.99 -9.56 -8.43
C ILE A 11 -17.39 -8.96 -7.09
N LEU A 12 -16.55 -8.11 -6.50
CA LEU A 12 -16.83 -7.44 -5.23
C LEU A 12 -18.10 -6.60 -5.31
N THR A 13 -18.24 -5.80 -6.36
CA THR A 13 -19.43 -4.97 -6.64
C THR A 13 -20.68 -5.86 -6.78
N GLY A 14 -20.60 -6.95 -7.52
CA GLY A 14 -21.69 -7.90 -7.69
C GLY A 14 -22.13 -8.55 -6.37
N VAL A 15 -21.16 -8.97 -5.54
CA VAL A 15 -21.40 -9.51 -4.20
C VAL A 15 -22.08 -8.46 -3.32
N LEU A 16 -21.60 -7.22 -3.33
CA LEU A 16 -22.20 -6.12 -2.58
C LEU A 16 -23.63 -5.84 -3.03
N ILE A 17 -23.90 -5.77 -4.34
CA ILE A 17 -25.27 -5.61 -4.86
C ILE A 17 -26.17 -6.75 -4.38
N PHE A 18 -25.69 -8.00 -4.44
CA PHE A 18 -26.44 -9.15 -3.95
C PHE A 18 -26.74 -9.04 -2.44
N VAL A 19 -25.74 -8.67 -1.65
CA VAL A 19 -25.89 -8.42 -0.20
C VAL A 19 -26.89 -7.30 0.05
N ARG A 20 -26.90 -6.22 -0.74
CA ARG A 20 -27.89 -5.14 -0.65
C ARG A 20 -29.30 -5.65 -0.89
N LEU A 21 -29.52 -6.39 -1.97
CA LEU A 21 -30.83 -6.93 -2.35
C LEU A 21 -31.37 -7.91 -1.31
N ARG A 22 -30.48 -8.71 -0.71
CA ARG A 22 -30.84 -9.70 0.32
C ARG A 22 -30.72 -9.15 1.74
N TRP A 23 -30.33 -7.89 1.93
CA TRP A 23 -30.01 -7.34 3.27
C TRP A 23 -31.18 -7.50 4.24
N SER A 24 -32.41 -7.19 3.79
CA SER A 24 -33.64 -7.33 4.57
C SER A 24 -33.97 -8.77 4.96
N ARG A 25 -33.48 -9.76 4.21
CA ARG A 25 -33.69 -11.20 4.44
C ARG A 25 -32.58 -11.86 5.26
N LEU A 26 -31.46 -11.17 5.49
CA LEU A 26 -30.37 -11.69 6.32
C LEU A 26 -30.77 -11.72 7.80
N SER A 27 -30.32 -12.76 8.52
CA SER A 27 -30.47 -12.85 9.97
C SER A 27 -29.69 -11.72 10.67
N GLN A 28 -30.18 -11.28 11.82
CA GLN A 28 -29.50 -10.22 12.58
C GLN A 28 -28.08 -10.63 13.01
N LYS A 29 -27.86 -11.92 13.30
CA LYS A 29 -26.53 -12.47 13.59
C LYS A 29 -25.58 -12.27 12.41
N THR A 30 -26.00 -12.64 11.20
CA THR A 30 -25.20 -12.48 9.98
C THR A 30 -24.88 -11.02 9.71
N ARG A 31 -25.86 -10.11 9.87
CA ARG A 31 -25.63 -8.67 9.70
C ARG A 31 -24.57 -8.15 10.66
N ASN A 32 -24.67 -8.51 11.95
CA ASN A 32 -23.72 -8.07 12.96
C ASN A 32 -22.30 -8.59 12.67
N VAL A 33 -22.17 -9.87 12.26
CA VAL A 33 -20.87 -10.44 11.89
C VAL A 33 -20.27 -9.71 10.69
N LEU A 34 -21.04 -9.46 9.63
CA LEU A 34 -20.55 -8.72 8.45
C LEU A 34 -20.09 -7.30 8.82
N ILE A 35 -20.88 -6.58 9.62
CA ILE A 35 -20.53 -5.24 10.10
C ILE A 35 -19.24 -5.28 10.94
N PHE A 36 -19.13 -6.25 11.86
CA PHE A 36 -17.95 -6.40 12.70
C PHE A 36 -16.70 -6.71 11.86
N CYS A 37 -16.79 -7.64 10.91
CA CYS A 37 -15.68 -7.97 10.02
C CYS A 37 -15.24 -6.76 9.17
N ALA A 38 -16.19 -6.02 8.60
CA ALA A 38 -15.89 -4.82 7.83
C ALA A 38 -15.22 -3.73 8.69
N ALA A 39 -15.72 -3.51 9.91
CA ALA A 39 -15.13 -2.57 10.86
C ALA A 39 -13.72 -3.00 11.26
N ALA A 40 -13.52 -4.28 11.59
CA ALA A 40 -12.23 -4.82 12.00
C ALA A 40 -11.18 -4.68 10.89
N ALA A 41 -11.54 -4.94 9.63
CA ALA A 41 -10.64 -4.77 8.49
C ALA A 41 -10.19 -3.31 8.32
N LEU A 42 -11.12 -2.36 8.43
CA LEU A 42 -10.81 -0.92 8.36
C LEU A 42 -9.92 -0.47 9.53
N ILE A 43 -10.25 -0.89 10.76
CA ILE A 43 -9.47 -0.55 11.95
C ILE A 43 -8.06 -1.12 11.84
N LEU A 44 -7.93 -2.39 11.44
CA LEU A 44 -6.63 -3.03 11.25
C LEU A 44 -5.78 -2.27 10.23
N TYR A 45 -6.34 -1.95 9.07
CA TYR A 45 -5.64 -1.20 8.04
C TYR A 45 -5.24 0.21 8.51
N ALA A 46 -6.17 0.93 9.16
CA ALA A 46 -5.89 2.25 9.71
C ALA A 46 -4.77 2.22 10.75
N LEU A 47 -4.78 1.22 11.66
CA LEU A 47 -3.73 1.03 12.64
C LEU A 47 -2.39 0.79 11.95
N LEU A 48 -2.30 -0.16 11.01
CA LEU A 48 -1.07 -0.45 10.28
C LEU A 48 -0.55 0.77 9.52
N PHE A 49 -1.44 1.50 8.84
CA PHE A 49 -1.09 2.70 8.10
C PHE A 49 -0.54 3.81 9.00
N VAL A 50 -1.26 4.16 10.08
CA VAL A 50 -0.87 5.23 11.01
C VAL A 50 0.42 4.87 11.74
N THR A 51 0.54 3.63 12.21
CA THR A 51 1.71 3.16 12.94
C THR A 51 2.88 2.81 12.03
N ARG A 52 2.67 2.87 10.71
CA ARG A 52 3.62 2.54 9.63
C ARG A 52 4.12 1.10 9.69
N TRP A 53 3.29 0.18 10.15
CA TRP A 53 3.58 -1.24 10.15
C TRP A 53 3.13 -1.90 8.85
N ASN A 54 3.90 -2.88 8.43
CA ASN A 54 3.63 -3.73 7.28
C ASN A 54 4.13 -5.14 7.60
N THR A 55 3.78 -6.09 6.76
CA THR A 55 4.36 -7.44 6.80
C THR A 55 5.44 -7.59 5.74
N SER A 56 6.30 -8.58 5.88
CA SER A 56 7.29 -8.95 4.86
C SER A 56 6.65 -9.60 3.62
N SER A 57 5.35 -9.89 3.65
CA SER A 57 4.61 -10.49 2.53
C SER A 57 3.76 -9.43 1.82
N ASP A 58 4.13 -9.09 0.60
CA ASP A 58 3.35 -8.14 -0.21
C ASP A 58 1.95 -8.63 -0.50
N HIS A 59 1.77 -9.94 -0.71
CA HIS A 59 0.44 -10.53 -0.89
C HIS A 59 -0.46 -10.30 0.33
N LEU A 60 0.07 -10.46 1.55
CA LEU A 60 -0.73 -10.23 2.75
C LEU A 60 -1.03 -8.74 2.96
N ASN A 61 -0.06 -7.87 2.70
CA ASN A 61 -0.26 -6.42 2.78
C ASN A 61 -1.34 -5.97 1.79
N ALA A 62 -1.27 -6.47 0.55
CA ALA A 62 -2.28 -6.24 -0.46
C ALA A 62 -3.64 -6.82 -0.03
N ALA A 63 -3.70 -8.03 0.52
CA ALA A 63 -4.94 -8.61 1.02
C ALA A 63 -5.58 -7.79 2.15
N ILE A 64 -4.80 -7.26 3.09
CA ILE A 64 -5.28 -6.39 4.17
C ILE A 64 -5.84 -5.09 3.58
N TYR A 65 -5.13 -4.46 2.65
CA TYR A 65 -5.61 -3.27 1.95
C TYR A 65 -6.93 -3.54 1.22
N TRP A 66 -7.05 -4.69 0.55
CA TRP A 66 -8.27 -5.06 -0.15
C TRP A 66 -9.43 -5.38 0.76
N ALA A 67 -9.18 -6.01 1.91
CA ALA A 67 -10.19 -6.18 2.94
C ALA A 67 -10.70 -4.83 3.46
N ALA A 68 -9.81 -3.83 3.56
CA ALA A 68 -10.20 -2.46 3.94
C ALA A 68 -11.06 -1.78 2.86
N ILE A 69 -10.71 -1.89 1.57
CA ILE A 69 -11.57 -1.39 0.47
C ILE A 69 -12.94 -2.05 0.53
N ALA A 70 -12.99 -3.38 0.60
CA ALA A 70 -14.25 -4.13 0.67
C ALA A 70 -15.09 -3.71 1.88
N GLY A 71 -14.45 -3.49 3.03
CA GLY A 71 -15.10 -2.97 4.23
C GLY A 71 -15.68 -1.57 4.03
N TYR A 72 -14.91 -0.66 3.41
CA TYR A 72 -15.38 0.69 3.08
C TYR A 72 -16.57 0.67 2.11
N GLU A 73 -16.48 -0.07 1.02
CA GLU A 73 -17.57 -0.21 0.05
C GLU A 73 -18.83 -0.80 0.70
N PHE A 74 -18.65 -1.77 1.60
CA PHE A 74 -19.74 -2.33 2.39
C PHE A 74 -20.41 -1.28 3.29
N PHE A 75 -19.64 -0.41 3.96
CA PHE A 75 -20.22 0.69 4.74
C PHE A 75 -20.92 1.73 3.86
N LEU A 76 -20.40 2.04 2.68
CA LEU A 76 -21.11 2.89 1.72
C LEU A 76 -22.43 2.27 1.28
N LEU A 77 -22.45 0.96 1.02
CA LEU A 77 -23.70 0.25 0.75
C LEU A 77 -24.67 0.37 1.93
N LEU A 78 -24.23 0.17 3.17
CA LEU A 78 -25.09 0.36 4.34
C LEU A 78 -25.61 1.80 4.45
N PHE A 79 -24.76 2.79 4.14
CA PHE A 79 -25.13 4.19 4.12
C PHE A 79 -26.27 4.47 3.13
N THR A 80 -26.25 3.85 1.94
CA THR A 80 -27.35 3.99 0.97
C THR A 80 -28.68 3.37 1.42
N LEU A 81 -28.70 2.57 2.49
CA LEU A 81 -29.94 2.02 3.06
C LEU A 81 -30.63 3.03 4.01
N LEU A 82 -29.89 4.04 4.49
CA LEU A 82 -30.42 5.10 5.35
C LEU A 82 -31.36 6.04 4.56
N ARG A 83 -32.35 6.62 5.24
CA ARG A 83 -33.27 7.61 4.67
C ARG A 83 -32.72 9.03 4.92
N PRO A 84 -32.86 9.97 3.97
CA PRO A 84 -33.47 9.81 2.64
C PRO A 84 -32.54 9.12 1.63
N ARG A 85 -33.05 8.05 0.99
CA ARG A 85 -32.23 7.13 0.17
C ARG A 85 -31.60 7.75 -1.06
N TRP A 86 -32.25 8.75 -1.66
CA TRP A 86 -31.76 9.40 -2.88
C TRP A 86 -30.46 10.17 -2.61
N LEU A 87 -30.43 10.92 -1.51
CA LEU A 87 -29.27 11.70 -1.09
C LEU A 87 -28.12 10.79 -0.67
N THR A 88 -28.39 9.75 0.12
CA THR A 88 -27.34 8.81 0.57
C THR A 88 -26.75 8.01 -0.57
N THR A 89 -27.54 7.72 -1.61
CA THR A 89 -27.04 7.06 -2.83
C THR A 89 -26.14 7.99 -3.65
N ILE A 90 -26.50 9.27 -3.83
CA ILE A 90 -25.65 10.24 -4.53
C ILE A 90 -24.31 10.40 -3.80
N ILE A 91 -24.35 10.59 -2.47
CA ILE A 91 -23.15 10.72 -1.65
C ILE A 91 -22.29 9.46 -1.76
N ALA A 92 -22.87 8.27 -1.69
CA ALA A 92 -22.12 7.02 -1.84
C ALA A 92 -21.45 6.90 -3.22
N ILE A 93 -22.12 7.30 -4.31
CA ILE A 93 -21.53 7.32 -5.66
C ILE A 93 -20.31 8.25 -5.67
N VAL A 94 -20.46 9.48 -5.17
CA VAL A 94 -19.35 10.46 -5.11
C VAL A 94 -18.19 9.91 -4.27
N LEU A 95 -18.47 9.20 -3.18
CA LEU A 95 -17.45 8.60 -2.31
C LEU A 95 -16.78 7.34 -2.89
N ILE A 96 -17.38 6.70 -3.91
CA ILE A 96 -16.79 5.57 -4.64
C ILE A 96 -15.83 6.05 -5.74
N VAL A 97 -16.08 7.21 -6.36
CA VAL A 97 -15.26 7.70 -7.48
C VAL A 97 -13.76 7.79 -7.15
N PRO A 98 -13.33 8.33 -5.98
CA PRO A 98 -11.92 8.36 -5.61
C PRO A 98 -11.29 6.97 -5.47
N ILE A 99 -12.08 5.96 -5.08
CA ILE A 99 -11.61 4.58 -4.97
C ILE A 99 -11.40 3.99 -6.35
N LEU A 100 -12.35 4.18 -7.26
CA LEU A 100 -12.24 3.70 -8.64
C LEU A 100 -11.14 4.41 -9.44
N SER A 101 -10.83 5.66 -9.11
CA SER A 101 -9.72 6.38 -9.74
C SER A 101 -8.36 5.97 -9.16
N ALA A 102 -8.30 5.57 -7.88
CA ALA A 102 -7.08 5.09 -7.23
C ALA A 102 -6.82 3.58 -7.43
N SER A 103 -7.88 2.76 -7.61
CA SER A 103 -7.79 1.30 -7.70
C SER A 103 -7.02 0.74 -8.90
N PRO A 104 -7.00 1.37 -10.11
CA PRO A 104 -6.13 0.90 -11.18
C PRO A 104 -4.65 1.23 -10.93
N PHE A 105 -4.35 2.14 -9.99
CA PHE A 105 -2.98 2.61 -9.79
C PHE A 105 -2.19 1.79 -8.77
N LEU A 106 -2.72 1.42 -7.61
CA LEU A 106 -2.05 0.56 -6.61
C LEU A 106 -3.15 0.04 -5.67
N PRO A 107 -3.30 -1.27 -5.29
CA PRO A 107 -2.31 -2.32 -5.06
C PRO A 107 -2.78 -3.78 -5.40
N LEU A 108 -3.87 -4.01 -6.15
CA LEU A 108 -4.24 -5.39 -6.55
C LEU A 108 -3.29 -5.93 -7.63
N ALA A 109 -2.64 -5.03 -8.39
CA ALA A 109 -1.53 -5.40 -9.24
C ALA A 109 -0.41 -6.05 -8.40
N GLU A 110 -0.13 -5.56 -7.20
CA GLU A 110 0.86 -6.15 -6.28
C GLU A 110 0.42 -7.52 -5.75
N LEU A 111 -0.90 -7.76 -5.61
CA LEU A 111 -1.42 -9.07 -5.20
C LEU A 111 -1.14 -10.17 -6.24
N PHE A 112 -1.20 -9.84 -7.54
CA PHE A 112 -1.03 -10.80 -8.63
C PHE A 112 0.37 -10.78 -9.26
N ASN A 113 1.07 -9.66 -9.20
CA ASN A 113 2.43 -9.51 -9.67
C ASN A 113 3.12 -8.39 -8.87
N PRO A 114 3.66 -8.70 -7.68
CA PRO A 114 4.38 -7.72 -6.86
C PRO A 114 5.51 -7.11 -7.69
N ALA A 115 5.67 -5.78 -7.58
CA ALA A 115 6.78 -5.10 -8.24
C ALA A 115 8.10 -5.75 -7.78
N PRO A 116 9.05 -5.99 -8.70
CA PRO A 116 10.33 -6.54 -8.32
C PRO A 116 10.98 -5.59 -7.33
N HIS A 117 11.28 -6.10 -6.15
CA HIS A 117 11.92 -5.34 -5.11
C HIS A 117 13.15 -6.07 -4.59
N THR A 118 14.16 -5.30 -4.19
CA THR A 118 15.41 -5.84 -3.65
C THR A 118 15.46 -5.53 -2.16
N VAL A 119 15.35 -6.57 -1.32
CA VAL A 119 15.52 -6.44 0.13
C VAL A 119 16.96 -6.80 0.50
N VAL A 120 17.63 -5.89 1.20
CA VAL A 120 19.00 -6.09 1.70
C VAL A 120 19.03 -5.80 3.19
N SER A 121 19.70 -6.65 3.98
CA SER A 121 19.95 -6.35 5.39
C SER A 121 21.04 -5.29 5.50
N ILE A 122 20.74 -4.21 6.23
CA ILE A 122 21.69 -3.10 6.47
C ILE A 122 22.16 -3.06 7.92
N GLY A 123 21.68 -4.00 8.75
CA GLY A 123 22.00 -4.10 10.17
C GLY A 123 21.19 -5.24 10.82
N PRO A 124 21.38 -5.47 12.14
CA PRO A 124 20.78 -6.59 12.84
C PRO A 124 19.25 -6.56 12.77
N ASP A 125 18.61 -5.40 12.96
CA ASP A 125 17.15 -5.26 12.97
C ASP A 125 16.61 -4.39 11.83
N PHE A 126 17.45 -4.10 10.82
CA PHE A 126 17.10 -3.19 9.74
C PHE A 126 17.27 -3.81 8.36
N THR A 127 16.31 -3.55 7.50
CA THR A 127 16.36 -3.91 6.08
C THR A 127 16.09 -2.67 5.22
N SER A 128 16.78 -2.59 4.09
CA SER A 128 16.45 -1.67 3.02
C SER A 128 15.69 -2.42 1.93
N ASP A 129 14.55 -1.89 1.53
CA ASP A 129 13.71 -2.42 0.47
C ASP A 129 13.70 -1.41 -0.67
N ARG A 130 14.05 -1.87 -1.87
CA ARG A 130 14.11 -1.03 -3.06
C ARG A 130 13.06 -1.50 -4.05
N VAL A 131 12.05 -0.67 -4.33
CA VAL A 131 10.88 -1.02 -5.15
C VAL A 131 10.85 -0.13 -6.40
N ALA A 132 10.70 -0.72 -7.58
CA ALA A 132 10.54 0.02 -8.83
C ALA A 132 9.13 0.63 -8.94
N TRP A 133 9.03 1.83 -9.50
CA TRP A 133 7.74 2.45 -9.83
C TRP A 133 7.82 3.22 -11.16
N GLY A 134 6.66 3.44 -11.77
CA GLY A 134 6.56 4.00 -13.12
C GLY A 134 6.86 2.97 -14.22
N THR A 135 7.02 3.45 -15.45
CA THR A 135 7.17 2.59 -16.64
C THR A 135 8.57 2.67 -17.22
N GLY A 136 9.37 1.62 -17.04
CA GLY A 136 10.68 1.45 -17.69
C GLY A 136 11.71 2.49 -17.25
N THR A 137 12.50 3.01 -18.19
CA THR A 137 13.59 3.97 -17.95
C THR A 137 13.16 5.43 -18.18
N ALA A 138 11.86 5.72 -18.12
CA ALA A 138 11.37 7.08 -18.30
C ALA A 138 11.97 8.04 -17.24
N PRO A 139 12.17 9.34 -17.55
CA PRO A 139 12.63 10.31 -16.55
C PRO A 139 11.67 10.44 -15.35
N THR A 140 10.39 10.12 -15.59
CA THR A 140 9.30 10.11 -14.61
C THR A 140 9.10 8.75 -13.94
N SER A 141 9.94 7.75 -14.22
CA SER A 141 9.99 6.50 -13.44
C SER A 141 11.11 6.56 -12.41
N GLY A 142 11.17 5.58 -11.52
CA GLY A 142 12.18 5.57 -10.48
C GLY A 142 12.14 4.36 -9.58
N PHE A 143 12.84 4.50 -8.46
CA PHE A 143 12.85 3.53 -7.39
C PHE A 143 12.60 4.22 -6.06
N ASP A 144 11.80 3.55 -5.24
CA ASP A 144 11.60 3.90 -3.85
C ASP A 144 12.56 3.08 -3.01
N LEU A 145 13.33 3.76 -2.18
CA LEU A 145 14.17 3.12 -1.18
C LEU A 145 13.52 3.32 0.18
N VAL A 146 13.14 2.24 0.83
CA VAL A 146 12.41 2.25 2.10
C VAL A 146 13.21 1.48 3.14
N ILE A 147 13.37 2.07 4.32
CA ILE A 147 14.06 1.43 5.44
C ILE A 147 13.01 0.91 6.42
N TYR A 148 13.12 -0.37 6.72
CA TYR A 148 12.27 -1.06 7.67
C TYR A 148 13.06 -1.47 8.91
N SER A 149 12.43 -1.34 10.08
CA SER A 149 12.89 -1.98 11.31
C SER A 149 12.06 -3.20 11.63
N HIS A 150 12.69 -4.27 12.11
CA HIS A 150 12.04 -5.49 12.57
C HIS A 150 12.03 -5.56 14.10
N PRO A 151 10.97 -6.10 14.71
CA PRO A 151 11.05 -6.54 16.10
C PRO A 151 12.10 -7.64 16.26
N SER A 152 12.79 -7.67 17.41
CA SER A 152 13.78 -8.71 17.70
C SER A 152 13.22 -10.14 17.70
N TRP A 153 11.91 -10.29 17.91
CA TRP A 153 11.23 -11.58 17.99
C TRP A 153 10.61 -12.04 16.65
N THR A 154 10.58 -11.21 15.61
CA THR A 154 10.03 -11.62 14.30
C THR A 154 10.61 -10.84 13.13
N ARG A 155 10.87 -11.53 12.02
CA ARG A 155 11.19 -10.92 10.72
C ARG A 155 9.97 -10.64 9.86
N PHE A 156 8.82 -11.21 10.23
CA PHE A 156 7.59 -11.11 9.47
C PHE A 156 6.95 -9.72 9.57
N LEU A 157 6.92 -9.14 10.77
CA LEU A 157 6.45 -7.78 10.96
C LEU A 157 7.60 -6.80 10.71
N ARG A 158 7.29 -5.72 10.00
CA ARG A 158 8.24 -4.65 9.70
C ARG A 158 7.60 -3.30 9.87
N ARG A 159 8.33 -2.33 10.44
CA ARG A 159 7.87 -0.95 10.59
C ARG A 159 8.68 -0.04 9.69
N ARG A 160 8.03 0.71 8.82
CA ARG A 160 8.67 1.70 7.95
C ARG A 160 9.20 2.85 8.81
N ARG A 161 10.52 3.08 8.73
CA ARG A 161 11.21 4.17 9.43
C ARG A 161 11.33 5.37 8.53
N GLN A 162 11.97 5.17 7.39
CA GLN A 162 12.28 6.23 6.44
C GLN A 162 12.05 5.75 5.02
N ALA A 163 11.83 6.69 4.11
CA ALA A 163 11.86 6.42 2.69
C ALA A 163 12.41 7.60 1.90
N ALA A 164 12.93 7.32 0.72
CA ALA A 164 13.34 8.28 -0.27
C ALA A 164 12.82 7.84 -1.64
N HIS A 165 12.39 8.82 -2.44
CA HIS A 165 11.93 8.62 -3.81
C HIS A 165 13.03 9.10 -4.77
N TYR A 166 13.58 8.20 -5.59
CA TYR A 166 14.62 8.51 -6.55
C TYR A 166 14.11 8.38 -7.98
N PHE A 167 14.20 9.46 -8.74
CA PHE A 167 13.78 9.50 -10.14
C PHE A 167 14.94 9.07 -11.05
N SER A 168 14.66 8.23 -12.04
CA SER A 168 15.64 7.78 -13.04
C SER A 168 16.19 8.94 -13.88
N GLY A 169 15.46 10.06 -13.99
CA GLY A 169 15.95 11.27 -14.64
C GLY A 169 16.97 12.08 -13.83
N GLN A 170 17.16 11.76 -12.55
CA GLN A 170 18.01 12.53 -11.63
C GLN A 170 19.30 11.81 -11.26
N CYS A 171 19.28 10.48 -11.20
CA CYS A 171 20.39 9.64 -10.77
C CYS A 171 20.14 8.19 -11.26
N ASP A 172 21.11 7.28 -11.09
CA ASP A 172 20.89 5.86 -11.32
C ASP A 172 20.08 5.24 -10.17
N SER A 173 18.78 5.50 -10.20
CA SER A 173 17.78 5.05 -9.21
C SER A 173 17.78 3.53 -9.03
N SER A 174 18.12 2.76 -10.09
CA SER A 174 18.20 1.30 -10.05
C SER A 174 19.31 0.78 -9.15
N ARG A 175 20.33 1.61 -8.90
CA ARG A 175 21.47 1.32 -8.02
C ARG A 175 21.42 2.07 -6.70
N ALA A 176 20.30 2.70 -6.36
CA ALA A 176 20.13 3.33 -5.05
C ALA A 176 20.31 2.30 -3.93
N TYR A 177 20.98 2.68 -2.84
CA TYR A 177 21.28 1.81 -1.72
C TYR A 177 21.21 2.57 -0.40
N ALA A 178 21.13 1.81 0.70
CA ALA A 178 21.17 2.34 2.05
C ALA A 178 22.25 1.64 2.86
N THR A 179 22.98 2.37 3.69
CA THR A 179 23.96 1.84 4.64
C THR A 179 23.74 2.44 6.02
N LEU A 180 23.73 1.58 7.05
CA LEU A 180 23.68 2.02 8.43
C LEU A 180 25.01 2.70 8.79
N GLU A 181 24.95 3.89 9.36
CA GLU A 181 26.14 4.57 9.84
C GLU A 181 26.73 3.89 11.08
N PRO A 182 28.04 4.06 11.36
CA PRO A 182 28.71 3.41 12.49
C PRO A 182 28.09 3.70 13.85
N ASP A 183 27.34 4.80 13.97
CA ASP A 183 26.65 5.17 15.20
C ASP A 183 25.37 4.35 15.46
N GLY A 184 24.91 3.57 14.48
CA GLY A 184 23.69 2.74 14.54
C GLY A 184 22.39 3.55 14.56
N LYS A 185 22.47 4.87 14.38
CA LYS A 185 21.36 5.82 14.55
C LYS A 185 20.91 6.47 13.25
N HIS A 186 21.82 6.59 12.31
CA HIS A 186 21.57 7.18 11.01
C HIS A 186 21.73 6.16 9.90
N VAL A 187 21.04 6.40 8.80
CA VAL A 187 21.22 5.66 7.57
C VAL A 187 21.56 6.65 6.47
N LEU A 188 22.65 6.36 5.78
CA LEU A 188 23.01 7.00 4.53
C LEU A 188 22.20 6.34 3.42
N MET A 189 21.27 7.08 2.83
CA MET A 189 20.55 6.69 1.62
C MET A 189 21.23 7.37 0.44
N SER A 190 21.72 6.61 -0.53
CA SER A 190 22.47 7.14 -1.66
C SER A 190 21.90 6.64 -2.98
N CYS A 191 21.82 7.55 -3.96
CA CYS A 191 21.56 7.25 -5.35
C CYS A 191 22.78 7.69 -6.17
N PRO A 192 23.50 6.75 -6.80
CA PRO A 192 24.69 7.09 -7.56
C PRO A 192 24.34 7.91 -8.81
N ALA A 193 25.30 8.70 -9.29
CA ALA A 193 25.15 9.43 -10.55
C ALA A 193 24.84 8.45 -11.71
N ALA A 194 24.07 8.92 -12.69
CA ALA A 194 23.83 8.12 -13.90
C ALA A 194 25.16 7.83 -14.63
N PRO A 195 25.29 6.73 -15.40
CA PRO A 195 26.55 6.33 -16.04
C PRO A 195 27.23 7.41 -16.91
N ASN A 196 26.45 8.39 -17.39
CA ASN A 196 26.91 9.47 -18.26
C ASN A 196 26.89 10.85 -17.56
N GLN A 197 26.76 10.90 -16.23
CA GLN A 197 26.76 12.13 -15.43
C GLN A 197 28.00 12.21 -14.55
N GLN A 198 28.38 13.45 -14.20
CA GLN A 198 29.48 13.68 -13.26
C GLN A 198 29.14 13.07 -11.88
N PRO A 199 30.14 12.58 -11.13
CA PRO A 199 29.94 12.00 -9.80
C PRO A 199 29.19 12.91 -8.82
N ASP A 200 29.35 14.23 -8.98
CA ASP A 200 28.68 15.26 -8.16
C ASP A 200 27.14 15.28 -8.34
N ALA A 201 26.62 14.59 -9.36
CA ALA A 201 25.19 14.38 -9.54
C ALA A 201 24.60 13.29 -8.62
N ALA A 202 25.45 12.59 -7.85
CA ALA A 202 24.98 11.61 -6.86
C ALA A 202 24.14 12.29 -5.77
N ARG A 203 23.03 11.64 -5.39
CA ARG A 203 22.10 12.15 -4.39
C ARG A 203 22.18 11.31 -3.13
N SER A 204 22.77 11.87 -2.10
CA SER A 204 22.89 11.22 -0.81
C SER A 204 22.17 12.02 0.26
N LEU A 205 21.42 11.34 1.12
CA LEU A 205 20.85 11.92 2.32
C LEU A 205 21.18 11.04 3.53
N VAL A 206 21.59 11.68 4.62
CA VAL A 206 21.72 11.03 5.91
C VAL A 206 20.44 11.28 6.69
N VAL A 207 19.79 10.21 7.14
CA VAL A 207 18.52 10.32 7.86
C VAL A 207 18.58 9.57 9.18
N LYS A 208 18.05 10.21 10.22
CA LYS A 208 17.90 9.62 11.54
C LYS A 208 16.76 8.60 11.54
N LEU A 209 16.99 7.45 12.16
CA LEU A 209 16.00 6.36 12.23
C LEU A 209 14.90 6.54 13.30
N TYR A 210 15.01 7.57 14.15
CA TYR A 210 14.13 7.83 15.30
C TYR A 210 13.47 9.20 15.27
#